data_AF-A0A354WB69-F1
#
_entry.id   AF-A0A354WB69-F1
#
_cell.length_a   1.000
_cell.length_b   1.000
_cell.length_c   1.000
_cell.angle_alpha   90.00
_cell.angle_beta   90.00
_cell.angle_gamma   90.00
#
_symmetry.space_group_name_H-M   'P 1'
#
loop_
_entity.id
_entity.type
_entity.pdbx_description
1 polymer ?
#
loop_
_entity_poly.entity_id
_entity_poly.type
_entity_poly.pdbx_seq_one_letter_code
_entity_poly.pdbx_strand_id
1 'polypeptide(L)' 'MQVNDLGFVASILFVSVPAVFLLILYIQTQSRDGKQG' A
#
# COMPACT_ATOMS: atom_id res chain seq x y z
N MET A 1 -9.06 -26.49 12.09
CA MET A 1 -9.40 -25.19 12.72
C MET A 1 -10.30 -24.43 11.76
N GLN A 2 -11.47 -23.99 12.21
CA GLN A 2 -12.30 -23.07 11.42
C GLN A 2 -11.71 -21.67 11.54
N VAL A 3 -11.38 -21.04 10.42
CA VAL A 3 -10.83 -19.69 10.37
C VAL A 3 -11.93 -18.68 10.04
N ASN A 4 -11.72 -17.42 10.40
CA ASN A 4 -12.64 -16.34 10.06
C ASN A 4 -12.36 -15.81 8.65
N ASP A 5 -13.29 -16.00 7.74
CA ASP A 5 -13.19 -15.52 6.35
C ASP A 5 -13.04 -13.98 6.29
N LEU A 6 -13.66 -13.26 7.22
CA LEU A 6 -13.47 -11.81 7.35
C LEU A 6 -12.04 -11.45 7.77
N GLY A 7 -11.41 -12.28 8.60
CA GLY A 7 -10.02 -12.11 9.02
C GLY A 7 -9.04 -12.21 7.85
N PHE A 8 -9.34 -13.07 6.87
CA PHE A 8 -8.56 -13.20 5.66
C PHE A 8 -8.58 -11.89 4.85
N VAL A 9 -9.78 -11.40 4.50
CA VAL A 9 -9.92 -10.15 3.73
C VAL A 9 -9.39 -8.95 4.50
N ALA A 10 -9.66 -8.86 5.80
CA ALA A 10 -9.17 -7.78 6.66
C ALA A 10 -7.64 -7.73 6.69
N SER A 11 -6.96 -8.87 6.78
CA SER A 11 -5.49 -8.92 6.79
C SER A 11 -4.89 -8.40 5.47
N ILE A 12 -5.51 -8.76 4.33
CA ILE A 12 -5.06 -8.29 3.02
C ILE A 12 -5.25 -6.78 2.92
N LEU A 13 -6.44 -6.26 3.24
CA LEU A 13 -6.73 -4.83 3.17
C LEU A 13 -5.87 -4.02 4.15
N PHE A 14 -5.64 -4.54 5.36
CA PHE A 14 -4.80 -3.90 6.37
C PHE A 14 -3.36 -3.70 5.90
N VAL A 15 -2.79 -4.65 5.15
CA VAL A 15 -1.43 -4.53 4.62
C VAL A 15 -1.41 -3.73 3.31
N SER A 16 -2.29 -4.07 2.37
CA SER A 16 -2.26 -3.54 1.00
C SER A 16 -2.64 -2.07 0.91
N VAL A 17 -3.64 -1.60 1.67
CA VAL A 17 -4.08 -0.20 1.63
C VAL A 17 -2.96 0.77 2.05
N PRO A 18 -2.33 0.65 3.23
CA PRO A 18 -1.24 1.55 3.61
C PRO A 18 0.02 1.34 2.76
N ALA A 19 0.31 0.10 2.31
CA ALA A 19 1.47 -0.15 1.46
C ALA A 19 1.35 0.55 0.09
N VAL A 20 0.20 0.42 -0.57
CA VAL A 20 -0.06 1.10 -1.85
C VAL A 20 -0.06 2.62 -1.68
N PHE A 21 -0.62 3.14 -0.58
CA PHE A 21 -0.57 4.57 -0.27
C PHE A 21 0.88 5.10 -0.21
N LEU A 22 1.76 4.43 0.54
CA LEU A 22 3.17 4.82 0.63
C LEU A 22 3.90 4.68 -0.71
N LEU A 23 3.60 3.62 -1.47
CA LEU A 23 4.21 3.37 -2.76
C LEU A 23 3.83 4.47 -3.77
N ILE A 24 2.57 4.92 -3.75
CA ILE A 24 2.11 6.06 -4.54
C ILE A 24 2.87 7.34 -4.15
N LEU A 25 3.00 7.64 -2.86
CA LEU A 25 3.74 8.82 -2.40
C LEU A 25 5.21 8.76 -2.84
N TYR A 26 5.86 7.61 -2.67
CA TYR A 26 7.24 7.41 -3.07
C TYR A 26 7.45 7.68 -4.57
N ILE A 27 6.61 7.09 -5.42
CA ILE A 27 6.68 7.30 -6.88
C ILE A 27 6.48 8.77 -7.22
N GLN A 28 5.50 9.43 -6.61
CA GLN A 28 5.25 10.85 -6.87
C GLN A 28 6.42 11.74 -6.44
N THR A 29 7.03 11.45 -5.29
CA THR A 29 8.21 12.19 -4.80
C THR A 29 9.38 12.05 -5.78
N GLN A 30 9.73 10.82 -6.16
CA GLN A 30 10.83 10.58 -7.11
C GLN A 30 10.58 11.21 -8.49
N SER A 31 9.32 11.19 -8.96
CA SER A 31 8.95 11.84 -10.23
C SER A 31 9.12 13.36 -10.20
N ARG A 32 8.95 13.99 -9.03
CA ARG A 32 9.13 15.45 -8.85
C ARG A 32 10.60 15.82 -8.70
N ASP A 33 11.40 14.99 -8.04
CA ASP A 33 12.84 15.21 -7.89
C ASP A 33 13.55 15.07 -9.25
N GLY A 34 13.21 14.04 -10.04
CA GLY A 34 13.79 13.83 -11.38
C GLY A 34 13.40 14.87 -12.43
N LYS A 35 12.37 15.70 -12.19
CA LYS A 35 11.98 16.82 -13.06
C LYS A 35 12.70 18.13 -12.76
N GLN A 36 13.39 18.22 -11.63
CA GLN A 36 14.13 19.41 -11.20
C GLN A 36 15.65 19.30 -11.42
N GLY A 37 16.11 18.22 -12.07
CA GLY A 37 17.50 18.01 -12.50
C GLY A 37 17.72 18.37 -13.97
#